data_AF-A0A9F7RDF3-F1
#
_entry.id   AF-A0A9F7RDF3-F1
#
_cell.length_a   1.000
_cell.length_b   1.000
_cell.length_c   1.000
_cell.angle_alpha   90.00
_cell.angle_beta   90.00
_cell.angle_gamma   90.00
#
_symmetry.space_group_name_H-M   'P 1'
#
loop_
_entity.id
_entity.type
_entity.pdbx_description
1 polymer ?
#
loop_
_entity_poly.entity_id
_entity_poly.type
_entity_poly.pdbx_seq_one_letter_code
_entity_poly.pdbx_strand_id
1 'polypeptide(L)'
;MRFLQNLYLFFLIIAGTFLGRPDVSTTTPWLAPIVWEGTYDLTVIDNIYKQQNITVAVTVFALGKYIRFLKDFLESAEQHFMVGYRVHYYLFTDRPDEVPTVTLGEGRQLTVIKTETSNRWQEISLRRMERIEKLIEKELIDKADYIFCLDVDSKFHAHWGAESLGDLVGVLHAGFFGTSRKQFTYERRPESQAFIPLQEGDYYYGGAVIGGRLDKVHKLVKTCRMQLDVDRANHIEAAWQEESHLNKYFLYNKPSKLLSPEYLWDDTKGKPSYMKAVRFSQVFKKYAEVRPNP
;
A
#
# COMPACT_ATOMS: atom_id res chain seq x y z
N MET A 1 -19.07 -17.69 -14.81
CA MET A 1 -18.64 -16.49 -15.56
C MET A 1 -17.44 -15.76 -14.93
N ARG A 2 -17.45 -15.36 -13.64
CA ARG A 2 -16.33 -14.63 -13.01
C ARG A 2 -14.99 -15.40 -12.91
N PHE A 3 -15.02 -16.73 -12.74
CA PHE A 3 -13.80 -17.56 -12.74
C PHE A 3 -13.08 -17.59 -14.10
N LEU A 4 -13.86 -17.57 -15.19
CA LEU A 4 -13.34 -17.49 -16.56
C LEU A 4 -12.74 -16.10 -16.86
N GLN A 5 -13.28 -15.03 -16.26
CA GLN A 5 -12.73 -13.67 -16.38
C GLN A 5 -11.35 -13.53 -15.72
N ASN A 6 -11.16 -14.12 -14.53
CA ASN A 6 -9.85 -14.18 -13.87
C ASN A 6 -8.85 -15.03 -14.66
N LEU A 7 -9.29 -16.15 -15.25
CA LEU A 7 -8.44 -16.97 -16.11
C LEU A 7 -8.09 -16.24 -17.42
N TYR A 8 -9.01 -15.46 -17.99
CA TYR A 8 -8.78 -14.69 -19.21
C TYR A 8 -7.84 -13.49 -18.98
N LEU A 9 -7.94 -12.82 -17.82
CA LEU A 9 -6.95 -11.83 -17.38
C LEU A 9 -5.56 -12.46 -17.23
N PHE A 10 -5.51 -13.65 -16.63
CA PHE A 10 -4.28 -14.43 -16.46
C PHE A 10 -3.66 -14.78 -17.82
N PHE A 11 -4.47 -15.20 -18.80
CA PHE A 11 -4.02 -15.50 -20.16
C PHE A 11 -3.62 -14.27 -20.99
N LEU A 12 -4.26 -13.11 -20.82
CA LEU A 12 -3.89 -11.88 -21.53
C LEU A 12 -2.63 -11.22 -20.96
N ILE A 13 -2.44 -11.27 -19.64
CA ILE A 13 -1.18 -10.86 -19.01
C ILE A 13 -0.04 -11.80 -19.46
N ILE A 14 -0.29 -13.12 -19.53
CA ILE A 14 0.72 -14.08 -20.03
C ILE A 14 0.97 -13.95 -21.54
N ALA A 15 -0.04 -13.69 -22.37
CA ALA A 15 0.19 -13.53 -23.82
C ALA A 15 1.00 -12.26 -24.14
N GLY A 16 0.86 -11.19 -23.36
CA GLY A 16 1.71 -10.01 -23.41
C GLY A 16 3.13 -10.21 -22.84
N THR A 17 3.37 -11.31 -22.10
CA THR A 17 4.67 -11.58 -21.46
C THR A 17 5.77 -12.13 -22.37
N PHE A 18 5.50 -12.45 -23.64
CA PHE A 18 6.54 -12.96 -24.55
C PHE A 18 7.56 -11.91 -25.03
N LEU A 19 7.42 -10.64 -24.62
CA LEU A 19 8.46 -9.59 -24.72
C LEU A 19 8.85 -9.01 -23.33
N GLY A 20 8.49 -9.72 -22.26
CA GLY A 20 8.49 -9.23 -20.89
C GLY A 20 9.88 -8.90 -20.33
N ARG A 21 9.90 -7.94 -19.41
CA ARG A 21 11.05 -7.45 -18.63
C ARG A 21 12.02 -8.59 -18.19
N PRO A 22 13.10 -8.89 -18.96
CA PRO A 22 13.98 -10.03 -18.64
C PRO A 22 14.98 -9.69 -17.53
N ASP A 23 15.08 -8.40 -17.20
CA ASP A 23 16.00 -7.82 -16.23
C ASP A 23 15.48 -7.91 -14.78
N VAL A 24 14.22 -8.32 -14.58
CA VAL A 24 13.58 -8.42 -13.25
C VAL A 24 12.64 -9.62 -13.18
N SER A 25 12.35 -10.09 -11.96
CA SER A 25 11.27 -11.05 -11.76
C SER A 25 9.91 -10.37 -11.97
N THR A 26 9.07 -10.98 -12.81
CA THR A 26 7.73 -10.49 -13.16
C THR A 26 6.61 -11.37 -12.60
N THR A 27 6.94 -12.51 -11.98
CA THR A 27 5.96 -13.43 -11.40
C THR A 27 6.55 -14.11 -10.16
N THR A 28 5.74 -14.30 -9.13
CA THR A 28 6.15 -14.97 -7.89
C THR A 28 6.09 -16.50 -8.02
N PRO A 29 6.72 -17.25 -7.09
CA PRO A 29 6.60 -18.72 -7.05
C PRO A 29 5.16 -19.24 -6.88
N TRP A 30 4.22 -18.41 -6.39
CA TRP A 30 2.79 -18.73 -6.29
C TRP A 30 1.94 -18.12 -7.41
N LEU A 31 2.59 -17.74 -8.52
CA LEU A 31 1.96 -17.25 -9.75
C LEU A 31 1.23 -15.90 -9.63
N ALA A 32 1.56 -15.08 -8.63
CA ALA A 32 1.11 -13.69 -8.61
C ALA A 32 2.00 -12.82 -9.52
N PRO A 33 1.44 -11.91 -10.33
CA PRO A 33 2.23 -10.96 -11.11
C PRO A 33 2.96 -9.96 -10.20
N ILE A 34 4.18 -9.62 -10.58
CA ILE A 34 4.93 -8.47 -10.05
C ILE A 34 4.81 -7.36 -11.10
N VAL A 35 4.10 -6.30 -10.76
CA VAL A 35 3.74 -5.22 -11.68
C VAL A 35 4.93 -4.29 -11.87
N TRP A 36 5.46 -4.29 -13.09
CA TRP A 36 6.50 -3.39 -13.56
C TRP A 36 6.02 -2.60 -14.79
N GLU A 37 6.57 -1.42 -15.00
CA GLU A 37 6.49 -0.71 -16.27
C GLU A 37 6.89 -1.62 -17.43
N GLY A 38 6.03 -1.68 -18.44
CA GLY A 38 6.13 -2.58 -19.60
C GLY A 38 5.68 -4.03 -19.37
N THR A 39 5.00 -4.36 -18.26
CA THR A 39 4.43 -5.72 -18.04
C THR A 39 2.90 -5.80 -18.17
N TYR A 40 2.27 -4.69 -18.54
CA TYR A 40 0.82 -4.58 -18.65
C TYR A 40 0.42 -3.68 -19.82
N ASP A 41 -0.78 -3.92 -20.36
CA ASP A 41 -1.40 -3.08 -21.39
C ASP A 41 -2.57 -2.31 -20.76
N LEU A 42 -2.43 -0.98 -20.71
CA LEU A 42 -3.43 -0.09 -20.14
C LEU A 42 -4.77 -0.15 -20.88
N THR A 43 -4.75 -0.33 -22.20
CA THR A 43 -5.97 -0.41 -23.01
C THR A 43 -6.80 -1.63 -22.61
N VAL A 44 -6.14 -2.78 -22.44
CA VAL A 44 -6.80 -4.02 -22.00
C VAL A 44 -7.34 -3.87 -20.58
N ILE A 45 -6.52 -3.34 -19.68
CA ILE A 45 -6.90 -3.16 -18.26
C ILE A 45 -8.10 -2.20 -18.14
N ASP A 46 -8.03 -1.06 -18.79
CA ASP A 46 -9.10 -0.05 -18.74
C ASP A 46 -10.40 -0.57 -19.35
N ASN A 47 -10.32 -1.31 -20.47
CA ASN A 47 -11.51 -1.92 -21.07
C ASN A 47 -12.22 -2.90 -20.13
N ILE A 48 -11.49 -3.52 -19.18
CA ILE A 48 -12.06 -4.48 -18.24
C ILE A 48 -12.59 -3.78 -16.99
N TYR A 49 -11.82 -2.87 -16.39
CA TYR A 49 -12.19 -2.26 -15.11
C TYR A 49 -13.14 -1.07 -15.25
N LYS A 50 -13.06 -0.27 -16.33
CA LYS A 50 -14.01 0.84 -16.53
C LYS A 50 -15.43 0.36 -16.73
N GLN A 51 -15.63 -0.80 -17.38
CA GLN A 51 -16.95 -1.41 -17.54
C GLN A 51 -17.58 -1.87 -16.21
N GLN A 52 -16.77 -2.11 -15.18
CA GLN A 52 -17.24 -2.56 -13.87
C GLN A 52 -17.66 -1.39 -12.97
N ASN A 53 -17.40 -0.14 -13.38
CA ASN A 53 -17.72 1.07 -12.60
C ASN A 53 -17.19 1.02 -11.16
N ILE A 54 -15.95 0.52 -10.99
CA ILE A 54 -15.35 0.31 -9.68
C ILE A 54 -15.12 1.63 -8.93
N THR A 55 -15.19 1.57 -7.61
CA THR A 55 -14.81 2.66 -6.71
C THR A 55 -13.64 2.23 -5.83
N VAL A 56 -12.59 3.06 -5.78
CA VAL A 56 -11.38 2.83 -4.98
C VAL A 56 -11.36 3.78 -3.78
N ALA A 57 -11.42 3.22 -2.58
CA ALA A 57 -11.17 3.98 -1.35
C ALA A 57 -9.66 4.17 -1.14
N VAL A 58 -9.26 5.33 -0.64
CA VAL A 58 -7.87 5.62 -0.26
C VAL A 58 -7.85 6.10 1.17
N THR A 59 -7.12 5.44 2.05
CA THR A 59 -6.90 5.94 3.42
C THR A 59 -5.53 6.57 3.53
N VAL A 60 -5.49 7.80 4.04
CA VAL A 60 -4.27 8.56 4.27
C VAL A 60 -4.29 9.15 5.69
N PHE A 61 -3.15 9.08 6.37
CA PHE A 61 -3.00 9.55 7.76
C PHE A 61 -2.04 10.74 7.78
N ALA A 62 -2.53 11.91 8.17
CA ALA A 62 -1.75 13.14 8.23
C ALA A 62 -1.82 13.75 9.64
N LEU A 63 -1.16 13.09 10.60
CA LEU A 63 -1.18 13.50 12.01
C LEU A 63 -0.03 14.44 12.37
N GLY A 64 -0.34 15.44 13.19
CA GLY A 64 0.62 16.43 13.67
C GLY A 64 1.31 17.13 12.51
N LYS A 65 2.64 17.09 12.49
CA LYS A 65 3.44 17.78 11.47
C LYS A 65 3.37 17.14 10.09
N TYR A 66 2.85 15.91 9.95
CA TYR A 66 2.70 15.24 8.65
C TYR A 66 1.62 15.89 7.77
N ILE A 67 0.76 16.75 8.33
CA ILE A 67 -0.19 17.56 7.56
C ILE A 67 0.49 18.35 6.43
N ARG A 68 1.78 18.72 6.60
CA ARG A 68 2.57 19.45 5.59
C ARG A 68 2.73 18.70 4.27
N PHE A 69 2.64 17.36 4.26
CA PHE A 69 2.82 16.56 3.06
C PHE A 69 1.53 16.37 2.28
N LEU A 70 0.38 16.66 2.91
CA LEU A 70 -0.93 16.31 2.37
C LEU A 70 -1.26 17.01 1.05
N LYS A 71 -0.83 18.27 0.89
CA LYS A 71 -1.10 19.04 -0.33
C LYS A 71 -0.44 18.37 -1.54
N ASP A 72 0.87 18.16 -1.48
CA ASP A 72 1.63 17.49 -2.54
C ASP A 72 1.13 16.07 -2.81
N PHE A 73 0.77 15.32 -1.75
CA PHE A 73 0.17 13.99 -1.89
C PHE A 73 -1.13 14.04 -2.71
N LEU A 74 -2.08 14.91 -2.34
CA LEU A 74 -3.38 14.99 -3.02
C LEU A 74 -3.26 15.56 -4.43
N GLU A 75 -2.49 16.63 -4.63
CA GLU A 75 -2.31 17.24 -5.96
C GLU A 75 -1.65 16.26 -6.94
N SER A 76 -0.64 15.52 -6.50
CA SER A 76 -0.01 14.49 -7.34
C SER A 76 -0.90 13.26 -7.55
N ALA A 77 -1.70 12.86 -6.55
CA ALA A 77 -2.66 11.78 -6.70
C ALA A 77 -3.73 12.11 -7.76
N GLU A 78 -4.22 13.34 -7.82
CA GLU A 78 -5.18 13.77 -8.85
C GLU A 78 -4.60 13.72 -10.27
N GLN A 79 -3.27 13.85 -10.42
CA GLN A 79 -2.60 13.78 -11.72
C GLN A 79 -2.32 12.34 -12.17
N HIS A 80 -2.20 11.39 -11.24
CA HIS A 80 -1.56 10.11 -11.52
C HIS A 80 -2.28 8.88 -10.97
N PHE A 81 -3.01 9.01 -9.88
CA PHE A 81 -3.62 7.87 -9.17
C PHE A 81 -5.05 7.62 -9.64
N MET A 82 -5.26 6.45 -10.24
CA MET A 82 -6.56 5.93 -10.67
C MET A 82 -7.34 6.96 -11.50
N VAL A 83 -6.65 7.67 -12.39
CA VAL A 83 -7.25 8.69 -13.26
C VAL A 83 -8.32 8.03 -14.15
N GLY A 84 -9.50 8.63 -14.21
CA GLY A 84 -10.65 8.07 -14.92
C GLY A 84 -11.43 6.99 -14.16
N TYR A 85 -11.07 6.72 -12.90
CA TYR A 85 -11.83 5.87 -11.98
C TYR A 85 -12.41 6.71 -10.83
N ARG A 86 -13.45 6.17 -10.19
CA ARG A 86 -14.06 6.76 -9.00
C ARG A 86 -13.13 6.54 -7.80
N VAL A 87 -12.78 7.62 -7.10
CA VAL A 87 -11.87 7.56 -5.96
C VAL A 87 -12.45 8.31 -4.76
N HIS A 88 -12.38 7.69 -3.58
CA HIS A 88 -12.77 8.35 -2.34
C HIS A 88 -11.58 8.37 -1.38
N TYR A 89 -11.03 9.55 -1.14
CA TYR A 89 -10.01 9.78 -0.12
C TYR A 89 -10.64 9.91 1.27
N TYR A 90 -10.16 9.11 2.21
CA TYR A 90 -10.49 9.18 3.63
C TYR A 90 -9.24 9.63 4.38
N LEU A 91 -9.24 10.91 4.74
CA LEU A 91 -8.13 11.56 5.43
C LEU A 91 -8.35 11.51 6.94
N PHE A 92 -7.47 10.82 7.65
CA PHE A 92 -7.41 10.85 9.11
C PHE A 92 -6.43 11.95 9.55
N THR A 93 -6.92 12.96 10.26
CA THR A 93 -6.10 14.08 10.75
C THR A 93 -6.56 14.59 12.11
N ASP A 94 -5.62 15.02 12.95
CA ASP A 94 -5.86 15.80 14.18
C ASP A 94 -5.99 17.31 13.92
N ARG A 95 -5.75 17.75 12.68
CA ARG A 95 -5.75 19.15 12.23
C ARG A 95 -6.70 19.36 11.04
N PRO A 96 -8.02 19.16 11.23
CA PRO A 96 -8.99 19.30 10.13
C PRO A 96 -9.00 20.71 9.52
N ASP A 97 -8.74 21.74 10.31
CA ASP A 97 -8.74 23.14 9.86
C ASP A 97 -7.49 23.50 9.01
N GLU A 98 -6.46 22.64 9.00
CA GLU A 98 -5.24 22.80 8.21
C GLU A 98 -5.26 21.96 6.92
N VAL A 99 -6.37 21.28 6.62
CA VAL A 99 -6.51 20.48 5.39
C VAL A 99 -6.52 21.41 4.17
N PRO A 100 -5.63 21.20 3.18
CA PRO A 100 -5.55 22.06 2.02
C PRO A 100 -6.77 21.87 1.11
N THR A 101 -7.24 22.97 0.51
CA THR A 101 -8.20 22.89 -0.59
C THR A 101 -7.48 22.42 -1.86
N VAL A 102 -7.90 21.26 -2.38
CA VAL A 102 -7.39 20.68 -3.63
C VAL A 102 -8.57 20.45 -4.58
N THR A 103 -8.40 20.77 -5.86
CA THR A 103 -9.42 20.50 -6.87
C THR A 103 -9.43 19.01 -7.16
N LEU A 104 -10.57 18.35 -6.94
CA LEU A 104 -10.74 16.93 -7.23
C LEU A 104 -11.43 16.75 -8.59
N GLY A 105 -10.97 15.75 -9.34
CA GLY A 105 -11.57 15.37 -10.62
C GLY A 105 -12.98 14.78 -10.47
N GLU A 106 -13.65 14.60 -11.61
CA GLU A 106 -15.00 14.02 -11.63
C GLU A 106 -15.04 12.61 -11.00
N GLY A 107 -16.07 12.35 -10.19
CA GLY A 107 -16.23 11.07 -9.50
C GLY A 107 -15.26 10.87 -8.33
N ARG A 108 -14.60 11.94 -7.87
CA ARG A 108 -13.61 11.91 -6.80
C ARG A 108 -14.01 12.79 -5.64
N GLN A 109 -13.78 12.31 -4.42
CA GLN A 109 -14.22 12.99 -3.20
C GLN A 109 -13.23 12.79 -2.05
N LEU A 110 -13.22 13.74 -1.13
CA LEU A 110 -12.39 13.73 0.08
C LEU A 110 -13.30 13.84 1.30
N THR A 111 -13.17 12.90 2.23
CA THR A 111 -13.78 12.96 3.56
C THR A 111 -12.70 13.10 4.61
N VAL A 112 -12.81 14.15 5.42
CA VAL A 112 -11.91 14.42 6.54
C VAL A 112 -12.49 13.78 7.81
N ILE A 113 -11.73 12.90 8.44
CA ILE A 113 -12.08 12.20 9.67
C ILE A 113 -11.19 12.74 10.80
N LYS A 114 -11.77 13.60 11.64
CA LYS A 114 -11.10 14.13 12.82
C LYS A 114 -10.65 12.97 13.71
N THR A 115 -9.36 12.97 14.03
CA THR A 115 -8.68 11.87 14.69
C THR A 115 -7.85 12.40 15.85
N GLU A 116 -8.00 11.83 17.03
CA GLU A 116 -7.12 12.13 18.15
C GLU A 116 -5.70 11.63 17.88
N THR A 117 -4.73 12.53 18.08
CA THR A 117 -3.30 12.21 18.02
C THR A 117 -2.82 11.54 19.31
N SER A 118 -1.63 10.95 19.27
CA SER A 118 -0.92 10.44 20.45
C SER A 118 0.51 10.98 20.44
N ASN A 119 1.07 11.19 21.63
CA ASN A 119 2.45 11.62 21.80
C ASN A 119 3.47 10.49 21.51
N ARG A 120 3.00 9.26 21.30
CA ARG A 120 3.81 8.10 20.89
C ARG A 120 3.46 7.72 19.45
N TRP A 121 4.44 7.79 18.55
CA TRP A 121 4.25 7.44 17.15
C TRP A 121 3.81 5.97 16.96
N GLN A 122 4.21 5.10 17.89
CA GLN A 122 3.86 3.69 17.90
C GLN A 122 2.36 3.47 18.16
N GLU A 123 1.75 4.32 18.99
CA GLU A 123 0.31 4.31 19.18
C GLU A 123 -0.43 4.81 17.94
N ILE A 124 0.18 5.68 17.14
CA ILE A 124 -0.35 6.11 15.84
C ILE A 124 -0.38 4.92 14.86
N SER A 125 0.70 4.14 14.79
CA SER A 125 0.79 2.92 13.96
C SER A 125 -0.26 1.86 14.37
N LEU A 126 -0.36 1.55 15.66
CA LEU A 126 -1.39 0.65 16.21
C LEU A 126 -2.81 1.10 15.85
N ARG A 127 -3.07 2.40 15.98
CA ARG A 127 -4.36 3.01 15.65
C ARG A 127 -4.64 3.01 14.14
N ARG A 128 -3.62 2.90 13.27
CA ARG A 128 -3.82 2.87 11.81
C ARG A 128 -4.63 1.64 11.40
N MET A 129 -4.19 0.44 11.79
CA MET A 129 -4.88 -0.82 11.46
C MET A 129 -6.31 -0.83 12.00
N GLU A 130 -6.50 -0.41 13.25
CA GLU A 130 -7.81 -0.31 13.88
C GLU A 130 -8.75 0.69 13.18
N ARG A 131 -8.23 1.86 12.77
CA ARG A 131 -9.01 2.88 12.07
C ARG A 131 -9.42 2.42 10.68
N ILE A 132 -8.53 1.74 9.96
CA ILE A 132 -8.86 1.14 8.66
C ILE A 132 -9.92 0.06 8.85
N GLU A 133 -9.77 -0.84 9.83
CA GLU A 133 -10.78 -1.86 10.15
C GLU A 133 -12.16 -1.24 10.38
N LYS A 134 -12.24 -0.26 11.29
CA LYS A 134 -13.49 0.42 11.64
C LYS A 134 -14.09 1.19 10.46
N LEU A 135 -13.26 1.83 9.62
CA LEU A 135 -13.72 2.54 8.43
C LEU A 135 -14.35 1.54 7.45
N ILE A 136 -13.69 0.40 7.21
CA ILE A 136 -14.24 -0.63 6.32
C ILE A 136 -15.60 -1.08 6.85
N GLU A 137 -15.68 -1.48 8.12
CA GLU A 137 -16.90 -2.03 8.73
C GLU A 137 -18.09 -1.06 8.77
N LYS A 138 -17.83 0.24 8.96
CA LYS A 138 -18.89 1.23 9.16
C LYS A 138 -19.27 1.99 7.91
N GLU A 139 -18.33 2.20 7.00
CA GLU A 139 -18.51 3.17 5.92
C GLU A 139 -18.27 2.60 4.53
N LEU A 140 -17.36 1.65 4.34
CA LEU A 140 -16.96 1.23 2.99
C LEU A 140 -17.74 0.06 2.43
N ILE A 141 -18.42 -0.72 3.28
CA ILE A 141 -19.32 -1.79 2.82
C ILE A 141 -20.32 -1.19 1.82
N ASP A 142 -20.39 -1.80 0.64
CA ASP A 142 -21.21 -1.39 -0.51
C ASP A 142 -20.89 -0.01 -1.13
N LYS A 143 -19.87 0.71 -0.65
CA LYS A 143 -19.45 2.02 -1.21
C LYS A 143 -18.15 1.97 -2.02
N ALA A 144 -17.31 0.96 -1.79
CA ALA A 144 -16.07 0.78 -2.52
C ALA A 144 -15.84 -0.70 -2.85
N ASP A 145 -15.05 -0.96 -3.91
CA ASP A 145 -14.67 -2.31 -4.32
C ASP A 145 -13.27 -2.65 -3.80
N TYR A 146 -12.39 -1.65 -3.85
CA TYR A 146 -10.98 -1.75 -3.48
C TYR A 146 -10.61 -0.64 -2.50
N ILE A 147 -9.54 -0.89 -1.76
CA ILE A 147 -8.92 0.08 -0.86
C ILE A 147 -7.40 0.09 -1.06
N PHE A 148 -6.82 1.28 -1.03
CA PHE A 148 -5.38 1.49 -0.82
C PHE A 148 -5.14 2.31 0.44
N CYS A 149 -4.22 1.83 1.28
CA CYS A 149 -3.74 2.54 2.46
C CYS A 149 -2.34 3.06 2.14
N LEU A 150 -2.19 4.38 2.08
CA LEU A 150 -0.98 5.04 1.59
C LEU A 150 -0.43 5.99 2.65
N ASP A 151 0.89 6.05 2.77
CA ASP A 151 1.55 7.02 3.64
C ASP A 151 1.53 8.42 3.00
N VAL A 152 1.23 9.43 3.81
CA VAL A 152 1.07 10.82 3.33
C VAL A 152 2.40 11.48 2.97
N ASP A 153 3.50 11.02 3.53
CA ASP A 153 4.86 11.54 3.29
C ASP A 153 5.48 10.97 2.01
N SER A 154 4.65 10.85 0.98
CA SER A 154 4.98 10.30 -0.32
C SER A 154 4.30 11.12 -1.42
N LYS A 155 4.83 11.03 -2.65
CA LYS A 155 4.36 11.79 -3.81
C LYS A 155 4.23 10.90 -5.03
N PHE A 156 3.19 11.12 -5.83
CA PHE A 156 3.03 10.44 -7.12
C PHE A 156 3.78 11.21 -8.21
N HIS A 157 4.40 10.47 -9.14
CA HIS A 157 5.22 11.05 -10.22
C HIS A 157 4.88 10.51 -11.61
N ALA A 158 4.14 9.40 -11.67
CA ALA A 158 3.73 8.78 -12.91
C ALA A 158 2.47 7.93 -12.68
N HIS A 159 1.85 7.49 -13.78
CA HIS A 159 0.63 6.67 -13.78
C HIS A 159 0.64 5.56 -12.72
N TRP A 160 -0.40 5.51 -11.91
CA TRP A 160 -0.74 4.42 -11.01
C TRP A 160 -2.22 4.13 -11.19
N GLY A 161 -2.57 3.03 -11.85
CA GLY A 161 -3.96 2.74 -12.22
C GLY A 161 -4.42 1.34 -11.84
N ALA A 162 -5.43 0.88 -12.57
CA ALA A 162 -6.09 -0.40 -12.32
C ALA A 162 -5.17 -1.62 -12.51
N GLU A 163 -3.99 -1.46 -13.14
CA GLU A 163 -2.96 -2.50 -13.18
C GLU A 163 -2.52 -2.95 -11.79
N SER A 164 -2.66 -2.07 -10.79
CA SER A 164 -2.32 -2.34 -9.40
C SER A 164 -3.39 -3.10 -8.61
N LEU A 165 -4.61 -3.25 -9.13
CA LEU A 165 -5.74 -3.83 -8.38
C LEU A 165 -5.66 -5.36 -8.27
N GLY A 166 -5.96 -5.91 -7.10
CA GLY A 166 -6.00 -7.36 -6.86
C GLY A 166 -6.76 -7.69 -5.57
N ASP A 167 -6.88 -8.97 -5.24
CA ASP A 167 -7.50 -9.42 -3.99
C ASP A 167 -6.68 -8.91 -2.78
N LEU A 168 -5.40 -9.22 -2.75
CA LEU A 168 -4.40 -8.65 -1.84
C LEU A 168 -3.24 -8.10 -2.66
N VAL A 169 -2.84 -6.88 -2.36
CA VAL A 169 -1.78 -6.13 -3.03
C VAL A 169 -0.73 -5.72 -2.00
N GLY A 170 0.50 -6.16 -2.21
CA GLY A 170 1.67 -5.72 -1.42
C GLY A 170 2.69 -5.05 -2.33
N VAL A 171 3.45 -4.09 -1.80
CA VAL A 171 4.56 -3.46 -2.53
C VAL A 171 5.90 -4.00 -2.06
N LEU A 172 6.82 -4.23 -3.00
CA LEU A 172 8.19 -4.62 -2.69
C LEU A 172 8.96 -3.41 -2.16
N HIS A 173 9.53 -3.53 -0.95
CA HIS A 173 10.23 -2.43 -0.31
C HIS A 173 11.54 -2.10 -1.05
N ALA A 174 11.72 -0.85 -1.47
CA ALA A 174 12.88 -0.40 -2.24
C ALA A 174 14.24 -0.69 -1.58
N GLY A 175 14.31 -0.65 -0.25
CA GLY A 175 15.53 -0.94 0.50
C GLY A 175 15.96 -2.41 0.52
N PHE A 176 15.07 -3.34 0.20
CA PHE A 176 15.34 -4.79 0.33
C PHE A 176 15.15 -5.56 -0.98
N PHE A 177 14.57 -4.95 -2.00
CA PHE A 177 14.46 -5.57 -3.32
C PHE A 177 15.85 -5.96 -3.85
N GLY A 178 15.97 -7.20 -4.33
CA GLY A 178 17.25 -7.76 -4.81
C GLY A 178 18.21 -8.22 -3.71
N THR A 179 17.88 -8.06 -2.43
CA THR A 179 18.69 -8.55 -1.30
C THR A 179 18.28 -9.97 -0.87
N SER A 180 19.15 -10.65 -0.12
CA SER A 180 18.85 -11.96 0.45
C SER A 180 17.87 -11.85 1.61
N ARG A 181 16.98 -12.84 1.80
CA ARG A 181 16.03 -12.89 2.93
C ARG A 181 16.68 -12.79 4.32
N LYS A 182 17.97 -13.13 4.43
CA LYS A 182 18.74 -12.98 5.68
C LYS A 182 18.99 -11.52 6.06
N GLN A 183 18.93 -10.61 5.09
CA GLN A 183 19.09 -9.16 5.28
C GLN A 183 17.76 -8.46 5.57
N PHE A 184 16.63 -9.13 5.32
CA PHE A 184 15.31 -8.60 5.64
C PHE A 184 15.19 -8.35 7.13
N THR A 185 14.75 -7.15 7.48
CA THR A 185 14.57 -6.70 8.86
C THR A 185 13.24 -7.15 9.44
N TYR A 186 12.83 -8.40 9.20
CA TYR A 186 11.68 -8.96 9.90
C TYR A 186 11.90 -8.98 11.41
N GLU A 187 10.82 -9.05 12.18
CA GLU A 187 10.90 -9.35 13.59
C GLU A 187 11.51 -10.74 13.80
N ARG A 188 12.56 -10.82 14.63
CA ARG A 188 13.35 -12.06 14.87
C ARG A 188 13.22 -12.58 16.30
N ARG A 189 12.54 -11.85 17.19
CA ARG A 189 12.22 -12.29 18.55
C ARG A 189 11.00 -13.22 18.51
N PRO A 190 11.13 -14.49 18.90
CA PRO A 190 10.04 -15.48 18.84
C PRO A 190 8.85 -15.14 19.76
N GLU A 191 9.04 -14.22 20.72
CA GLU A 191 8.00 -13.75 21.63
C GLU A 191 6.96 -12.86 20.92
N SER A 192 7.30 -12.26 19.78
CA SER A 192 6.39 -11.41 19.00
C SER A 192 5.55 -12.24 18.04
N GLN A 193 4.28 -11.86 17.88
CA GLN A 193 3.40 -12.40 16.85
C GLN A 193 3.92 -12.14 15.42
N ALA A 194 4.75 -11.12 15.22
CA ALA A 194 5.37 -10.80 13.93
C ALA A 194 6.61 -11.65 13.60
N PHE A 195 7.04 -12.57 14.48
CA PHE A 195 8.26 -13.35 14.32
C PHE A 195 8.33 -14.11 12.97
N ILE A 196 9.42 -13.93 12.23
CA ILE A 196 9.75 -14.74 11.05
C ILE A 196 11.18 -15.30 11.22
N PRO A 197 11.38 -16.62 11.16
CA PRO A 197 12.72 -17.20 11.27
C PRO A 197 13.60 -16.87 10.06
N LEU A 198 14.93 -16.93 10.21
CA LEU A 198 15.89 -16.53 9.17
C LEU A 198 15.78 -17.35 7.87
N GLN A 199 15.22 -18.55 7.95
CA GLN A 199 15.07 -19.48 6.83
C GLN A 199 13.81 -19.18 5.99
N GLU A 200 12.83 -18.47 6.56
CA GLU A 200 11.55 -18.13 5.93
C GLU A 200 11.53 -16.70 5.35
N GLY A 201 10.57 -16.45 4.46
CA GLY A 201 10.37 -15.17 3.78
C GLY A 201 10.61 -15.23 2.27
N ASP A 202 9.63 -14.72 1.53
CA ASP A 202 9.69 -14.59 0.07
C ASP A 202 10.23 -13.21 -0.35
N TYR A 203 9.62 -12.15 0.19
CA TYR A 203 9.93 -10.75 -0.08
C TYR A 203 9.75 -9.92 1.19
N TYR A 204 10.45 -8.78 1.26
CA TYR A 204 10.15 -7.76 2.25
C TYR A 204 9.20 -6.72 1.66
N TYR A 205 8.01 -6.63 2.23
CA TYR A 205 6.93 -5.75 1.80
C TYR A 205 6.97 -4.43 2.57
N GLY A 206 6.72 -3.31 1.88
CA GLY A 206 6.66 -1.99 2.51
C GLY A 206 5.30 -1.70 3.15
N GLY A 207 5.29 -1.25 4.40
CA GLY A 207 4.11 -0.89 5.17
C GLY A 207 3.42 0.39 4.68
N ALA A 208 4.11 1.19 3.87
CA ALA A 208 3.58 2.43 3.31
C ALA A 208 2.49 2.24 2.25
N VAL A 209 2.35 1.03 1.70
CA VAL A 209 1.32 0.68 0.73
C VAL A 209 0.71 -0.67 1.08
N ILE A 210 -0.56 -0.66 1.45
CA ILE A 210 -1.39 -1.85 1.59
C ILE A 210 -2.56 -1.68 0.63
N GLY A 211 -2.87 -2.69 -0.18
CA GLY A 211 -4.00 -2.58 -1.09
C GLY A 211 -4.75 -3.89 -1.27
N GLY A 212 -5.91 -3.79 -1.89
CA GLY A 212 -6.68 -4.95 -2.33
C GLY A 212 -8.17 -4.74 -2.27
N ARG A 213 -8.92 -5.83 -2.39
CA ARG A 213 -10.36 -5.83 -2.20
C ARG A 213 -10.72 -5.58 -0.74
N LEU A 214 -11.83 -4.89 -0.50
CA LEU A 214 -12.26 -4.54 0.86
C LEU A 214 -12.31 -5.74 1.81
N ASP A 215 -12.90 -6.86 1.39
CA ASP A 215 -13.03 -8.06 2.24
C ASP A 215 -11.68 -8.66 2.63
N LYS A 216 -10.71 -8.59 1.71
CA LYS A 216 -9.37 -9.12 1.92
C LYS A 216 -8.52 -8.20 2.78
N VAL A 217 -8.57 -6.89 2.51
CA VAL A 217 -7.86 -5.89 3.32
C VAL A 217 -8.46 -5.83 4.73
N HIS A 218 -9.78 -5.93 4.89
CA HIS A 218 -10.43 -6.01 6.21
C HIS A 218 -9.86 -7.15 7.05
N LYS A 219 -9.75 -8.36 6.47
CA LYS A 219 -9.14 -9.51 7.15
C LYS A 219 -7.67 -9.25 7.51
N LEU A 220 -6.91 -8.62 6.62
CA LEU A 220 -5.51 -8.26 6.84
C LEU A 220 -5.38 -7.30 8.02
N VAL A 221 -6.03 -6.14 7.97
CA VAL A 221 -5.89 -5.10 9.01
C VAL A 221 -6.39 -5.57 10.36
N LYS A 222 -7.48 -6.36 10.38
CA LYS A 222 -8.00 -6.99 11.59
C LYS A 222 -7.00 -7.97 12.21
N THR A 223 -6.38 -8.82 11.39
CA THR A 223 -5.37 -9.77 11.86
C THR A 223 -4.14 -9.05 12.40
N CYS A 224 -3.62 -8.06 11.66
CA CYS A 224 -2.48 -7.27 12.09
C CYS A 224 -2.78 -6.52 13.40
N ARG A 225 -3.96 -5.88 13.53
CA ARG A 225 -4.39 -5.23 14.78
C ARG A 225 -4.42 -6.22 15.94
N MET A 226 -5.04 -7.38 15.78
CA MET A 226 -5.12 -8.39 16.85
C MET A 226 -3.73 -8.86 17.30
N GLN A 227 -2.81 -9.08 16.38
CA GLN A 227 -1.43 -9.48 16.70
C GLN A 227 -0.66 -8.37 17.42
N LEU A 228 -0.82 -7.14 16.95
CA LEU A 228 -0.27 -5.94 17.56
C LEU A 228 -0.80 -5.74 19.00
N ASP A 229 -2.08 -6.04 19.26
CA ASP A 229 -2.68 -5.98 20.60
C ASP A 229 -2.10 -7.06 21.53
N VAL A 230 -1.85 -8.27 21.01
CA VAL A 230 -1.18 -9.35 21.76
C VAL A 230 0.26 -8.97 22.11
N ASP A 231 1.02 -8.45 21.15
CA ASP A 231 2.38 -7.98 21.37
C ASP A 231 2.42 -6.89 22.44
N ARG A 232 1.52 -5.91 22.35
CA ARG A 232 1.37 -4.87 23.37
C ARG A 232 1.07 -5.44 24.76
N ALA A 233 0.15 -6.40 24.85
CA ALA A 233 -0.20 -7.05 26.12
C ALA A 233 0.98 -7.83 26.72
N ASN A 234 1.88 -8.34 25.88
CA ASN A 234 3.11 -9.02 26.26
C ASN A 234 4.30 -8.06 26.43
N HIS A 235 4.07 -6.74 26.40
CA HIS A 235 5.11 -5.71 26.50
C HIS A 235 6.23 -5.84 25.44
N ILE A 236 5.89 -6.38 24.27
CA ILE A 236 6.77 -6.43 23.11
C ILE A 236 6.24 -5.50 22.02
N GLU A 237 7.16 -4.87 21.31
CA GLU A 237 6.86 -4.06 20.13
C GLU A 237 7.74 -4.55 19.00
N ALA A 238 7.12 -4.96 17.89
CA ALA A 238 7.84 -5.49 16.74
C ALA A 238 8.82 -4.45 16.15
N ALA A 239 9.93 -4.92 15.59
CA ALA A 239 11.06 -4.10 15.12
C ALA A 239 10.66 -2.95 14.19
N TRP A 240 9.69 -3.19 13.30
CA TRP A 240 9.10 -2.20 12.41
C TRP A 240 7.57 -2.14 12.54
N GLN A 241 7.08 -2.24 13.79
CA GLN A 241 5.67 -2.02 14.15
C GLN A 241 4.71 -2.76 13.18
N GLU A 242 3.78 -2.06 12.52
CA GLU A 242 2.78 -2.67 11.64
C GLU A 242 3.38 -3.31 10.39
N GLU A 243 4.52 -2.81 9.90
CA GLU A 243 5.21 -3.39 8.73
C GLU A 243 5.71 -4.81 9.05
N SER A 244 6.15 -5.05 10.30
CA SER A 244 6.55 -6.39 10.73
C SER A 244 5.37 -7.38 10.72
N HIS A 245 4.20 -6.97 11.24
CA HIS A 245 2.98 -7.80 11.20
C HIS A 245 2.44 -7.97 9.78
N LEU A 246 2.53 -6.94 8.93
CA LEU A 246 2.18 -7.03 7.51
C LEU A 246 3.02 -8.11 6.79
N ASN A 247 4.33 -8.09 7.00
CA ASN A 247 5.24 -9.08 6.43
C ASN A 247 4.91 -10.49 6.93
N LYS A 248 4.60 -10.65 8.23
CA LYS A 248 4.12 -11.92 8.78
C LYS A 248 2.80 -12.37 8.15
N TYR A 249 1.86 -11.45 7.95
CA TYR A 249 0.58 -11.76 7.32
C TYR A 249 0.76 -12.26 5.88
N PHE A 250 1.55 -11.56 5.06
CA PHE A 250 1.81 -11.95 3.67
C PHE A 250 2.62 -13.23 3.51
N LEU A 251 3.41 -13.62 4.53
CA LEU A 251 4.09 -14.91 4.54
C LEU A 251 3.10 -16.08 4.49
N TYR A 252 1.96 -16.00 5.17
CA TYR A 252 0.94 -17.07 5.20
C TYR A 252 -0.31 -16.78 4.36
N ASN A 253 -0.52 -15.53 3.96
CA ASN A 253 -1.62 -15.09 3.10
C ASN A 253 -1.01 -14.40 1.87
N LYS A 254 -0.57 -15.21 0.91
CA LYS A 254 0.19 -14.73 -0.25
C LYS A 254 -0.57 -13.63 -1.01
N PRO A 255 0.03 -12.45 -1.27
CA PRO A 255 -0.63 -11.42 -2.05
C PRO A 255 -0.87 -11.91 -3.48
N SER A 256 -2.06 -11.63 -4.01
CA SER A 256 -2.46 -11.98 -5.38
C SER A 256 -1.77 -11.11 -6.43
N LYS A 257 -1.18 -9.98 -6.01
CA LYS A 257 -0.49 -9.02 -6.87
C LYS A 257 0.59 -8.33 -6.06
N LEU A 258 1.77 -8.19 -6.64
CA LEU A 258 2.87 -7.45 -6.03
C LEU A 258 3.16 -6.24 -6.89
N LEU A 259 3.36 -5.09 -6.26
CA LEU A 259 3.84 -3.90 -6.93
C LEU A 259 5.36 -3.87 -6.80
N SER A 260 6.04 -3.61 -7.91
CA SER A 260 7.49 -3.43 -7.90
C SER A 260 7.91 -2.18 -7.08
N PRO A 261 9.21 -2.00 -6.79
CA PRO A 261 9.70 -0.79 -6.15
C PRO A 261 9.39 0.52 -6.91
N GLU A 262 8.93 0.45 -8.16
CA GLU A 262 8.44 1.63 -8.91
C GLU A 262 7.24 2.30 -8.21
N TYR A 263 6.49 1.54 -7.41
CA TYR A 263 5.30 1.96 -6.68
C TYR A 263 5.56 2.30 -5.20
N LEU A 264 6.81 2.19 -4.73
CA LEU A 264 7.25 2.71 -3.43
C LEU A 264 8.77 2.85 -3.47
N TRP A 265 9.23 3.99 -3.97
CA TRP A 265 10.64 4.34 -4.03
C TRP A 265 11.05 5.27 -2.88
N ASP A 266 12.34 5.52 -2.76
CA ASP A 266 12.95 6.41 -1.78
C ASP A 266 13.71 7.50 -2.54
N ASP A 267 13.25 8.75 -2.44
CA ASP A 267 13.83 9.88 -3.18
C ASP A 267 15.28 10.20 -2.76
N THR A 268 15.77 9.64 -1.66
CA THR A 268 17.19 9.75 -1.28
C THR A 268 18.11 8.85 -2.12
N LYS A 269 17.53 7.92 -2.89
CA LYS A 269 18.27 6.94 -3.71
C LYS A 269 18.18 7.27 -5.19
N GLY A 270 19.29 7.12 -5.90
CA GLY A 270 19.31 7.19 -7.36
C GLY A 270 18.45 6.09 -7.99
N LYS A 271 17.74 6.42 -9.08
CA LYS A 271 16.90 5.48 -9.82
C LYS A 271 17.78 4.40 -10.49
N PRO A 272 17.61 3.10 -10.15
CA PRO A 272 18.41 2.04 -10.74
C PRO A 272 18.03 1.78 -12.20
N SER A 273 18.91 1.15 -12.97
CA SER A 273 18.72 0.91 -14.40
C SER A 273 17.52 0.01 -14.72
N TYR A 274 17.23 -0.96 -13.85
CA TYR A 274 16.05 -1.83 -13.96
C TYR A 274 14.73 -1.10 -13.63
N MET A 275 14.77 0.13 -13.12
CA MET A 275 13.55 0.89 -12.84
C MET A 275 13.26 1.81 -14.00
N LYS A 276 12.18 1.54 -14.74
CA LYS A 276 11.83 2.36 -15.90
C LYS A 276 11.10 3.62 -15.47
N ALA A 277 10.22 3.51 -14.47
CA ALA A 277 9.48 4.64 -13.89
C ALA A 277 9.59 4.67 -12.36
N VAL A 278 9.58 5.86 -11.78
CA VAL A 278 9.22 6.08 -10.38
C VAL A 278 7.79 6.60 -10.40
N ARG A 279 6.85 5.87 -9.81
CA ARG A 279 5.42 6.24 -9.79
C ARG A 279 5.02 6.85 -8.48
N PHE A 280 5.61 6.38 -7.39
CA PHE A 280 5.33 6.84 -6.05
C PHE A 280 6.58 6.69 -5.20
N SER A 281 6.96 7.74 -4.47
CA SER A 281 8.14 7.72 -3.64
C SER A 281 7.94 8.46 -2.34
N GLN A 282 8.63 7.99 -1.29
CA GLN A 282 8.70 8.68 -0.02
C GLN A 282 9.55 9.94 -0.17
N VAL A 283 8.98 11.08 0.20
CA VAL A 283 9.69 12.36 0.10
C VAL A 283 10.75 12.47 1.18
N PHE A 284 11.84 13.17 0.86
CA PHE A 284 12.88 13.47 1.83
C PHE A 284 12.31 14.23 3.03
N LYS A 285 12.63 13.75 4.23
CA LYS A 285 12.24 14.36 5.50
C LYS A 285 13.28 14.08 6.55
N LYS A 286 13.48 15.05 7.45
CA LYS A 286 14.26 14.84 8.66
C LYS A 286 13.32 14.35 9.75
N TYR A 287 13.47 13.10 10.19
CA TYR A 287 12.55 12.48 11.17
C TYR A 287 12.41 13.30 12.46
N ALA A 288 13.50 13.88 12.96
CA ALA A 288 13.48 14.74 14.15
C ALA A 288 12.62 16.00 14.00
N GLU A 289 12.39 16.48 12.76
CA GLU A 289 11.56 17.65 12.52
C GLU A 289 10.07 17.31 12.50
N VAL A 290 9.69 16.07 12.14
CA VAL A 290 8.30 15.67 11.89
C VAL A 290 7.71 14.69 12.91
N ARG A 291 8.53 13.90 13.62
CA ARG A 291 8.06 12.98 14.65
C ARG A 291 8.06 13.64 16.04
N PRO A 292 6.97 13.55 16.81
CA PRO A 292 7.03 13.85 18.24
C PRO A 292 7.87 12.77 18.94
N ASN A 293 8.86 13.18 19.73
CA ASN A 293 9.76 12.29 20.49
C ASN A 293 10.47 11.23 19.61
N PRO A 294 11.41 11.65 18.74
CA PRO A 294 12.16 10.76 17.86
C PRO A 294 13.09 9.79 18.61
#